data_AF-A0A0M3AIA3-F1
#
_entry.id   AF-A0A0M3AIA3-F1
#
_cell.length_a   1.000
_cell.length_b   1.000
_cell.length_c   1.000
_cell.angle_alpha   90.00
_cell.angle_beta   90.00
_cell.angle_gamma   90.00
#
_symmetry.space_group_name_H-M   'P 1'
#
loop_
_entity.id
_entity.type
_entity.pdbx_description
1 polymer ?
#
loop_
_entity_poly.entity_id
_entity_poly.type
_entity_poly.pdbx_seq_one_letter_code
_entity_poly.pdbx_strand_id
1 'polypeptide(L)'
;MKNVFAIDKMVIVGDRGMISQKAIEEIAQIDGTDWITAQKTGVIRGLASDGVLQLDLFDERNLFEFTHRDYPGERLVACRNPQLARLRGYKREGMLRATEAALATISASVAAGRLSGADRMRAHFPLRPGLLSNGTCARPGAK
;
A
#
# COMPACT_ATOMS: atom_id res chain seq x y z
N MET A 1 -14.16 33.93 8.20
CA MET A 1 -12.76 34.18 8.63
C MET A 1 -12.34 35.63 8.47
N LYS A 2 -12.54 36.25 7.30
CA LYS A 2 -12.28 37.68 7.06
C LYS A 2 -12.76 38.63 8.17
N ASN A 3 -14.01 38.51 8.62
CA ASN A 3 -14.58 39.47 9.56
C ASN A 3 -14.14 39.27 11.03
N VAL A 4 -13.56 38.12 11.37
CA VAL A 4 -13.15 37.80 12.76
C VAL A 4 -11.63 37.83 12.90
N PHE A 5 -10.91 37.36 11.89
CA PHE A 5 -9.45 37.19 11.93
C PHE A 5 -8.71 37.95 10.82
N ALA A 6 -9.41 38.68 9.94
CA ALA A 6 -8.82 39.36 8.78
C ALA A 6 -7.98 38.45 7.86
N ILE A 7 -8.28 37.15 7.86
CA ILE A 7 -7.61 36.15 7.00
C ILE A 7 -8.37 36.06 5.67
N ASP A 8 -7.68 36.40 4.58
CA ASP A 8 -8.20 36.33 3.21
C ASP A 8 -8.18 34.91 2.62
N LYS A 9 -7.14 34.14 2.95
CA LYS A 9 -6.95 32.77 2.50
C LYS A 9 -6.45 31.89 3.62
N MET A 10 -7.06 30.71 3.77
CA MET A 10 -6.59 29.67 4.69
C MET A 10 -6.44 28.35 3.92
N VAL A 11 -5.34 27.63 4.17
CA VAL A 11 -5.12 26.29 3.62
C VAL A 11 -5.06 25.29 4.76
N ILE A 12 -5.94 24.30 4.74
CA ILE A 12 -5.98 23.23 5.74
C ILE A 12 -5.12 22.07 5.24
N VAL A 13 -4.13 21.67 6.03
CA VAL A 13 -3.24 20.55 5.69
C VAL A 13 -3.49 19.39 6.67
N GLY A 14 -3.77 18.21 6.14
CA GLY A 14 -4.01 17.01 6.94
C GLY A 14 -3.41 15.75 6.33
N ASP A 15 -3.06 14.78 7.17
CA ASP A 15 -2.60 13.48 6.71
C ASP A 15 -3.78 12.59 6.27
N ARG A 16 -3.45 11.47 5.64
CA ARG A 16 -4.37 10.48 5.10
C ARG A 16 -5.40 10.06 6.14
N GLY A 17 -6.66 10.41 5.90
CA GLY A 17 -7.80 10.04 6.73
C GLY A 17 -8.09 11.00 7.88
N MET A 18 -7.29 12.05 8.07
CA MET A 18 -7.64 13.15 8.98
C MET A 18 -8.75 14.03 8.40
N ILE A 19 -8.70 14.27 7.09
CA ILE A 19 -9.72 15.03 6.37
C ILE A 19 -10.55 14.04 5.55
N SER A 20 -11.80 13.82 5.97
CA SER A 20 -12.74 12.96 5.25
C SER A 20 -13.29 13.65 4.01
N GLN A 21 -13.84 12.89 3.06
CA GLN A 21 -14.45 13.47 1.85
C GLN A 21 -15.58 14.46 2.21
N LYS A 22 -16.39 14.11 3.22
CA LYS A 22 -17.44 14.99 3.73
C LYS A 22 -16.87 16.31 4.26
N ALA A 23 -15.76 16.26 4.99
CA ALA A 23 -15.10 17.47 5.47
C ALA A 23 -14.54 18.32 4.32
N ILE A 24 -14.00 17.68 3.26
CA ILE A 24 -13.55 18.37 2.05
C ILE A 24 -14.72 19.10 1.39
N GLU A 25 -15.87 18.45 1.23
CA GLU A 25 -17.08 19.05 0.65
C GLU A 25 -17.54 20.27 1.46
N GLU A 26 -17.51 20.18 2.79
CA GLU A 26 -17.85 21.30 3.69
C GLU A 26 -16.84 22.46 3.60
N ILE A 27 -15.53 22.16 3.56
CA ILE A 27 -14.47 23.16 3.42
C ILE A 27 -14.56 23.85 2.06
N ALA A 28 -14.87 23.12 1.00
CA ALA A 28 -14.99 23.66 -0.36
C ALA A 28 -16.13 24.70 -0.50
N GLN A 29 -17.11 24.71 0.41
CA GLN A 29 -18.18 25.73 0.44
C GLN A 29 -17.78 27.01 1.17
N ILE A 30 -16.64 27.02 1.87
CA ILE A 30 -16.19 28.19 2.62
C ILE A 30 -15.30 29.05 1.71
N ASP A 31 -15.72 30.27 1.46
CA ASP A 31 -14.95 31.20 0.63
C ASP A 31 -13.58 31.50 1.26
N GLY A 32 -12.53 31.38 0.43
CA GLY A 32 -11.15 31.63 0.84
C GLY A 32 -10.49 30.47 1.58
N THR A 33 -11.04 29.25 1.53
CA THR A 33 -10.38 28.06 2.08
C THR A 33 -10.01 27.02 1.03
N ASP A 34 -8.76 26.57 1.08
CA ASP A 34 -8.24 25.44 0.31
C ASP A 34 -7.82 24.30 1.26
N TRP A 35 -7.54 23.12 0.70
CA TRP A 35 -7.05 21.97 1.46
C TRP A 35 -5.91 21.24 0.75
N ILE A 36 -5.06 20.58 1.54
CA ILE A 36 -4.05 19.62 1.09
C ILE A 36 -4.20 18.37 1.95
N THR A 37 -4.46 17.23 1.31
CA THR A 37 -4.62 15.94 1.98
C THR A 37 -3.87 14.84 1.24
N ALA A 38 -3.47 13.80 1.99
CA ALA A 38 -2.76 12.66 1.41
C ALA A 38 -3.73 11.54 0.98
N GLN A 39 -3.43 10.90 -0.16
CA GLN A 39 -4.23 9.82 -0.72
C GLN A 39 -3.96 8.45 -0.07
N LYS A 40 -4.94 7.54 -0.18
CA LYS A 40 -4.81 6.17 0.34
C LYS A 40 -3.92 5.30 -0.56
N THR A 41 -3.26 4.29 0.02
CA THR A 41 -2.38 3.36 -0.71
C THR A 41 -3.10 2.67 -1.88
N GLY A 42 -4.38 2.33 -1.72
CA GLY A 42 -5.18 1.74 -2.80
C GLY A 42 -5.33 2.69 -4.00
N VAL A 43 -5.68 3.95 -3.73
CA VAL A 43 -5.80 5.01 -4.75
C VAL A 43 -4.45 5.26 -5.43
N ILE A 44 -3.37 5.39 -4.66
CA ILE A 44 -2.02 5.59 -5.19
C ILE A 44 -1.62 4.44 -6.14
N ARG A 45 -1.97 3.19 -5.81
CA ARG A 45 -1.71 2.05 -6.68
C ARG A 45 -2.52 2.09 -7.98
N GLY A 46 -3.77 2.51 -7.92
CA GLY A 46 -4.59 2.73 -9.13
C GLY A 46 -3.93 3.77 -10.04
N LEU A 47 -3.66 4.96 -9.50
CA LEU A 47 -3.01 6.06 -10.23
C LEU A 47 -1.65 5.68 -10.83
N ALA A 48 -0.86 4.85 -10.15
CA ALA A 48 0.41 4.36 -10.66
C ALA A 48 0.24 3.30 -11.78
N SER A 49 -0.82 2.49 -11.72
CA SER A 49 -1.11 1.45 -12.71
C SER A 49 -1.72 2.03 -13.98
N ASP A 50 -2.46 3.14 -13.86
CA ASP A 50 -3.09 3.84 -14.99
C ASP A 50 -2.07 4.58 -15.88
N GLY A 51 -0.77 4.50 -15.57
CA GLY A 51 0.32 5.02 -16.41
C GLY A 51 0.47 6.55 -16.40
N VAL A 52 -0.40 7.27 -15.69
CA VAL A 52 -0.34 8.74 -15.54
C VAL A 52 0.90 9.16 -14.74
N LEU A 53 1.40 8.28 -13.88
CA LEU A 53 2.66 8.46 -13.16
C LEU A 53 3.81 7.80 -13.94
N GLN A 54 4.46 8.55 -14.83
CA GLN A 54 5.73 8.13 -15.42
C GLN A 54 6.84 8.23 -14.37
N LEU A 55 7.04 7.14 -13.62
CA LEU A 55 8.00 7.06 -12.52
C LEU A 55 9.46 7.35 -12.96
N ASP A 56 9.76 7.11 -14.23
CA ASP A 56 11.07 7.37 -14.83
C ASP A 56 11.33 8.85 -15.12
N LEU A 57 10.28 9.70 -15.12
CA LEU A 57 10.37 11.14 -15.34
C LEU A 57 10.67 11.93 -14.04
N PHE A 58 10.74 11.24 -12.89
CA PHE A 58 11.06 11.87 -11.61
C PHE A 58 12.58 12.08 -11.49
N ASP A 59 13.03 13.28 -11.88
CA ASP A 59 14.37 13.83 -11.60
C ASP A 59 14.53 14.20 -10.10
N GLU A 60 15.66 14.81 -9.72
CA GLU A 60 15.98 15.21 -8.32
C GLU A 60 14.91 16.11 -7.67
N ARG A 61 14.08 16.80 -8.46
CA ARG A 61 12.91 17.51 -7.96
C ARG A 61 11.76 16.52 -7.77
N ASN A 62 11.69 15.96 -6.57
CA ASN A 62 10.80 14.88 -6.16
C ASN A 62 9.28 15.16 -6.22
N LEU A 63 8.79 16.24 -6.83
CA LEU A 63 7.35 16.58 -6.89
C LEU A 63 6.88 16.69 -8.34
N PHE A 64 5.79 15.99 -8.66
CA PHE A 64 5.14 16.01 -9.96
C PHE A 64 3.65 16.32 -9.81
N GLU A 65 3.19 17.34 -10.52
CA GLU A 65 1.79 17.73 -10.54
C GLU A 65 1.08 17.12 -11.76
N PHE A 66 -0.11 16.59 -11.55
CA PHE A 66 -0.93 16.03 -12.62
C PHE A 66 -2.43 16.11 -12.28
N THR A 67 -3.24 15.93 -13.30
CA THR A 67 -4.70 15.81 -13.19
C THR A 67 -5.13 14.41 -13.59
N HIS A 68 -6.28 13.97 -13.08
CA HIS A 68 -6.81 12.65 -13.38
C HIS A 68 -8.31 12.72 -13.63
N ARG A 69 -8.83 11.89 -14.53
CA ARG A 69 -10.26 11.89 -14.89
C ARG A 69 -11.17 11.58 -13.70
N ASP A 70 -10.72 10.73 -12.79
CA ASP A 70 -11.47 10.36 -11.58
C ASP A 70 -11.47 11.47 -10.51
N TYR A 71 -10.66 12.52 -10.68
CA TYR A 71 -10.52 13.65 -9.76
C TYR A 71 -10.66 14.98 -10.52
N PRO A 72 -11.84 15.27 -11.11
CA PRO A 72 -12.04 16.47 -11.89
C PRO A 72 -11.97 17.72 -11.01
N GLY A 73 -11.17 18.71 -11.41
CA GLY A 73 -11.01 19.96 -10.68
C GLY A 73 -10.04 19.89 -9.48
N GLU A 74 -9.50 18.72 -9.17
CA GLU A 74 -8.46 18.56 -8.15
C GLU A 74 -7.06 18.56 -8.77
N ARG A 75 -6.10 19.03 -7.99
CA ARG A 75 -4.67 19.04 -8.35
C ARG A 75 -3.93 17.97 -7.56
N LEU A 76 -3.53 16.90 -8.25
CA LEU A 76 -2.80 15.80 -7.63
C LEU A 76 -1.30 16.09 -7.68
N VAL A 77 -0.62 15.86 -6.57
CA VAL A 77 0.84 16.00 -6.48
C VAL A 77 1.43 14.68 -6.01
N ALA A 78 2.25 14.07 -6.85
CA ALA A 78 3.01 12.87 -6.51
C ALA A 78 4.39 13.25 -5.99
N CYS A 79 4.84 12.54 -4.96
CA CYS A 79 6.18 12.71 -4.38
C CYS A 79 6.98 11.41 -4.39
N ARG A 80 8.18 11.42 -5.00
CA ARG A 80 9.12 10.29 -4.93
C ARG A 80 9.91 10.39 -3.64
N ASN A 81 9.84 9.34 -2.80
CA ASN A 81 10.58 9.30 -1.53
C ASN A 81 11.52 8.07 -1.47
N PRO A 82 12.80 8.22 -1.86
CA PRO A 82 13.76 7.11 -1.88
C PRO A 82 14.13 6.60 -0.48
N GLN A 83 14.13 7.48 0.52
CA GLN A 83 14.42 7.09 1.91
C GLN A 83 13.31 6.18 2.46
N LEU A 84 12.05 6.54 2.23
CA LEU A 84 10.91 5.72 2.63
C LEU A 84 10.87 4.39 1.87
N ALA A 85 11.29 4.38 0.60
CA ALA A 85 11.43 3.14 -0.17
C ALA A 85 12.46 2.19 0.46
N ARG A 86 13.64 2.69 0.86
CA ARG A 86 14.67 1.91 1.58
C ARG A 86 14.15 1.36 2.90
N LEU A 87 13.52 2.21 3.73
CA LEU A 87 12.93 1.79 5.01
C LEU A 87 11.88 0.68 4.84
N ARG A 88 11.01 0.81 3.83
CA ARG A 88 10.02 -0.24 3.49
C ARG A 88 10.70 -1.52 3.01
N GLY A 89 11.81 -1.42 2.28
CA GLY A 89 12.66 -2.55 1.89
C GLY A 89 13.15 -3.34 3.09
N TYR A 90 13.85 -2.67 4.02
CA TYR A 90 14.36 -3.31 5.24
C TYR A 90 13.26 -3.94 6.08
N LYS A 91 12.13 -3.23 6.26
CA LYS A 91 10.98 -3.78 7.01
C LYS A 91 10.42 -5.05 6.35
N ARG A 92 10.33 -5.07 5.02
CA ARG A 92 9.86 -6.24 4.27
C ARG A 92 10.80 -7.43 4.47
N GLU A 93 12.11 -7.22 4.33
CA GLU A 93 13.10 -8.28 4.55
C GLU A 93 13.05 -8.83 5.98
N GLY A 94 12.93 -7.95 6.98
CA GLY A 94 12.77 -8.37 8.37
C GLY A 94 11.52 -9.24 8.58
N MET A 95 10.39 -8.84 7.98
CA MET A 95 9.15 -9.62 8.04
C MET A 95 9.30 -10.99 7.36
N LEU A 96 9.93 -11.04 6.18
CA LEU A 96 10.16 -12.29 5.45
C LEU A 96 11.01 -13.26 6.27
N ARG A 97 12.13 -12.80 6.84
CA ARG A 97 12.99 -13.63 7.69
C ARG A 97 12.27 -14.15 8.93
N ALA A 98 11.46 -13.32 9.57
CA ALA A 98 10.66 -13.73 10.72
C ALA A 98 9.63 -14.81 10.33
N THR A 99 8.97 -14.64 9.18
CA THR A 99 8.04 -15.64 8.64
C THR A 99 8.76 -16.95 8.28
N GLU A 100 9.93 -16.89 7.65
CA GLU A 100 10.74 -18.07 7.30
C GLU A 100 11.17 -18.83 8.55
N ALA A 101 11.62 -18.16 9.60
CA ALA A 101 12.00 -18.79 10.86
C ALA A 101 10.81 -19.50 11.54
N ALA A 102 9.63 -18.86 11.54
CA ALA A 102 8.41 -19.46 12.06
C ALA A 102 8.00 -20.70 11.23
N LEU A 103 8.05 -20.61 9.91
CA LEU A 103 7.75 -21.72 9.00
C LEU A 103 8.74 -22.87 9.15
N ALA A 104 10.03 -22.60 9.37
CA ALA A 104 11.04 -23.63 9.60
C ALA A 104 10.74 -24.47 10.86
N THR A 105 10.25 -23.82 11.92
CA THR A 105 9.85 -24.50 13.16
C THR A 105 8.66 -25.45 12.93
N ILE A 106 7.67 -24.98 12.18
CA ILE A 106 6.52 -25.78 11.79
C ILE A 106 6.97 -26.95 10.91
N SER A 107 7.80 -26.68 9.90
CA SER A 107 8.33 -27.69 8.97
C SER A 107 9.10 -28.79 9.70
N ALA A 108 9.96 -28.44 10.66
CA ALA A 108 10.66 -29.41 11.50
C ALA A 108 9.69 -30.27 12.34
N SER A 109 8.63 -29.66 12.88
CA SER A 109 7.61 -30.37 13.66
C SER A 109 6.79 -31.35 12.80
N VAL A 110 6.49 -30.96 11.55
CA VAL A 110 5.86 -31.82 10.54
C VAL A 110 6.76 -33.01 10.21
N ALA A 111 8.04 -32.75 9.90
CA ALA A 111 9.02 -33.78 9.55
C ALA A 111 9.25 -34.78 10.68
N ALA A 112 9.23 -34.31 11.94
CA ALA A 112 9.33 -35.15 13.12
C ALA A 112 8.04 -35.91 13.48
N GLY A 113 6.96 -35.78 12.70
CA GLY A 113 5.68 -36.45 12.94
C GLY A 113 4.94 -35.96 14.20
N ARG A 114 5.30 -34.79 14.73
CA ARG A 114 4.78 -34.27 16.02
C ARG A 114 3.49 -33.44 15.87
N LEU A 115 2.94 -33.34 14.67
CA LEU A 115 1.68 -32.65 14.43
C LEU A 115 0.50 -33.49 14.93
N SER A 116 -0.12 -33.06 16.02
CA SER A 116 -1.41 -33.62 16.46
C SER A 116 -2.55 -33.08 15.59
N GLY A 117 -3.49 -33.96 15.21
CA GLY A 117 -4.67 -33.57 14.41
C GLY A 117 -4.46 -33.51 12.89
N ALA A 118 -3.38 -34.08 12.35
CA ALA A 118 -3.12 -34.18 10.91
C ALA A 118 -4.31 -34.79 10.13
N ASP A 119 -5.05 -35.72 10.74
CA ASP A 119 -6.24 -36.35 10.15
C ASP A 119 -7.39 -35.37 9.93
N ARG A 120 -7.55 -34.34 10.77
CA ARG A 120 -8.59 -33.31 10.61
C ARG A 120 -8.25 -32.29 9.52
N MET A 121 -6.97 -31.96 9.35
CA MET A 121 -6.53 -31.06 8.27
C MET A 121 -6.60 -31.73 6.89
N ARG A 122 -6.25 -33.03 6.80
CA ARG A 122 -6.29 -33.80 5.56
C ARG A 122 -7.72 -33.91 4.97
N ALA A 123 -8.75 -33.86 5.82
CA ALA A 123 -10.14 -33.85 5.41
C ALA A 123 -10.61 -32.52 4.77
N HIS A 124 -9.96 -31.39 5.09
CA HIS A 124 -10.32 -30.07 4.56
C HIS A 124 -9.39 -29.60 3.43
N PHE A 125 -8.13 -30.07 3.42
CA PHE A 125 -7.16 -29.79 2.37
C PHE A 125 -6.43 -31.08 2.00
N PRO A 126 -6.84 -31.79 0.93
CA PRO A 126 -6.21 -33.05 0.54
C PRO A 126 -4.84 -32.76 -0.08
N LEU A 127 -3.80 -32.68 0.75
CA LEU A 127 -2.41 -32.67 0.27
C LEU A 127 -2.12 -34.06 -0.31
N ARG A 128 -1.85 -34.10 -1.63
CA ARG A 128 -1.40 -35.30 -2.33
C ARG A 128 -0.14 -35.85 -1.64
N PRO A 129 -0.09 -37.14 -1.27
CA PRO A 129 1.14 -37.74 -0.77
C PRO A 129 2.17 -37.76 -1.91
N GLY A 130 3.29 -37.03 -1.75
CA GLY A 130 4.44 -37.15 -2.66
C GLY A 130 5.15 -35.85 -3.11
N LEU A 131 4.68 -34.64 -2.75
CA LEU A 131 5.28 -33.39 -3.27
C LEU A 131 6.25 -32.69 -2.32
N LEU A 132 7.04 -33.45 -1.55
CA LEU A 132 8.20 -32.94 -0.82
C LEU A 132 9.39 -33.86 -1.09
N SER A 133 9.83 -33.91 -2.34
CA SER A 133 11.23 -34.20 -2.64
C SER A 133 11.82 -32.98 -3.35
N ASN A 134 12.81 -32.39 -2.70
CA ASN A 134 13.76 -31.41 -3.22
C ASN A 134 13.19 -30.16 -3.95
N GLY A 135 12.87 -29.13 -3.18
CA GLY A 135 13.30 -27.75 -3.47
C GLY A 135 12.87 -27.04 -4.76
N THR A 136 11.99 -27.60 -5.59
CA THR A 136 11.47 -26.89 -6.78
C THR A 136 9.94 -26.90 -6.81
N CYS A 137 9.35 -25.73 -6.57
CA CYS A 137 7.94 -25.47 -6.88
C CYS A 137 7.78 -25.51 -8.41
N ALA A 138 7.29 -26.63 -8.93
CA ALA A 138 6.94 -26.75 -10.34
C ALA A 138 5.78 -25.79 -10.66
N ARG A 139 6.02 -24.77 -11.48
CA ARG A 139 4.97 -23.92 -12.04
C ARG A 139 4.07 -24.78 -12.94
N PRO A 140 2.74 -24.75 -12.80
CA PRO A 140 1.86 -25.33 -13.81
C PRO A 140 1.96 -24.50 -15.09
N GLY A 141 2.17 -25.20 -16.20
CA GLY A 141 2.46 -24.63 -17.51
C GLY A 141 1.38 -23.69 -18.04
N ALA A 142 1.87 -22.70 -18.79
CA ALA A 142 1.10 -22.00 -19.78
C ALA A 142 0.55 -23.00 -20.81
N LYS A 143 -0.75 -22.93 -21.05
CA LYS A 143 -1.37 -23.18 -22.34
C LYS A 143 -2.35 -22.04 -22.59
#